data_AF-A0A7X8YHF3-F1
#
_entry.id   AF-A0A7X8YHF3-F1
#
_cell.length_a   1.000
_cell.length_b   1.000
_cell.length_c   1.000
_cell.angle_alpha   90.00
_cell.angle_beta   90.00
_cell.angle_gamma   90.00
#
_symmetry.space_group_name_H-M   'P 1'
#
loop_
_entity.id
_entity.type
_entity.pdbx_description
1 polymer ?
#
loop_
_entity_poly.entity_id
_entity_poly.type
_entity_poly.pdbx_seq_one_letter_code
_entity_poly.pdbx_strand_id
1 'polypeptide(L)' 'MSNLLTAIATLFITEKDYLGRNIDEVISRLAAQTESNAHEWAYLRDEKVYENTVSGLKVYPHERCGRAA' A
#
# COMPACT_ATOMS: atom_id res chain seq x y z
N MET A 1 21.01 -16.24 22.45
CA MET A 1 21.42 -14.88 22.03
C MET A 1 20.96 -14.64 20.60
N SER A 2 19.87 -13.87 20.38
CA SER A 2 19.53 -13.23 19.08
C SER A 2 18.29 -12.33 19.19
N ASN A 3 18.14 -11.52 20.24
CA ASN A 3 16.99 -10.61 20.33
C ASN A 3 17.15 -9.34 19.47
N LEU A 4 18.37 -8.86 19.27
CA LEU A 4 18.61 -7.61 18.52
C LEU A 4 18.45 -7.79 17.01
N LEU A 5 18.99 -8.87 16.43
CA LEU A 5 18.84 -9.16 15.00
C LEU A 5 17.39 -9.37 14.61
N THR A 6 16.60 -10.06 15.44
CA THR A 6 15.16 -10.23 15.21
C THR A 6 14.40 -8.91 15.32
N ALA A 7 14.73 -8.06 16.30
CA ALA A 7 14.12 -6.73 16.45
C ALA A 7 14.46 -5.79 15.28
N ILE A 8 15.69 -5.85 14.76
CA ILE A 8 16.09 -5.09 13.58
C ILE A 8 15.37 -5.63 12.34
N ALA A 9 15.28 -6.95 12.19
CA ALA A 9 14.56 -7.56 11.06
C ALA A 9 13.09 -7.14 11.01
N THR A 10 12.42 -6.99 12.15
CA THR A 10 11.03 -6.50 12.21
C THR A 10 10.85 -5.07 11.69
N LEU A 11 11.89 -4.22 11.74
CA LEU A 11 11.84 -2.86 11.19
C LEU A 11 11.87 -2.84 9.66
N PHE A 12 12.35 -3.90 9.04
CA PHE A 12 12.44 -4.05 7.57
C PHE A 12 11.34 -4.93 6.99
N ILE A 13 10.37 -5.37 7.82
CA ILE A 13 9.21 -6.09 7.31
C ILE A 13 8.33 -5.08 6.58
N THR A 14 8.35 -5.15 5.25
CA THR A 14 7.43 -4.41 4.41
C THR A 14 6.01 -4.86 4.68
N GLU A 15 5.14 -3.91 4.98
CA GLU A 15 3.74 -4.23 5.20
C GLU A 15 3.10 -4.69 3.88
N LYS A 16 2.36 -5.79 3.96
CA LYS A 16 1.60 -6.33 2.85
C LYS A 16 0.12 -5.98 3.00
N ASP A 17 -0.51 -5.69 1.87
CA ASP A 17 -1.95 -5.57 1.79
C ASP A 17 -2.64 -6.94 1.89
N TYR A 18 -3.97 -6.96 1.87
CA TYR A 18 -4.73 -8.20 1.99
C TYR A 18 -4.55 -9.18 0.80
N LEU A 19 -3.99 -8.70 -0.33
CA LEU A 19 -3.64 -9.51 -1.51
C LEU A 19 -2.17 -9.97 -1.47
N GLY A 20 -1.42 -9.66 -0.40
CA GLY A 20 -0.02 -10.03 -0.25
C GLY A 20 0.97 -9.12 -1.00
N ARG A 21 0.51 -7.98 -1.52
CA ARG A 21 1.34 -7.00 -2.26
C ARG A 21 2.00 -6.05 -1.27
N ASN A 22 3.24 -5.66 -1.55
CA ASN A 22 3.96 -4.68 -0.74
C ASN A 22 3.27 -3.30 -0.84
N ILE A 23 2.81 -2.76 0.29
CA ILE A 23 2.05 -1.51 0.35
C ILE A 23 2.88 -0.34 -0.20
N ASP A 24 4.16 -0.25 0.15
CA ASP A 24 5.05 0.84 -0.26
C ASP A 24 5.28 0.85 -1.78
N GLU A 25 5.37 -0.34 -2.38
CA GLU A 25 5.49 -0.48 -3.83
C GLU A 25 4.21 -0.06 -4.55
N VAL A 26 3.04 -0.41 -4.00
CA VAL A 26 1.75 0.00 -4.57
C VAL A 26 1.58 1.51 -4.46
N ILE A 27 1.87 2.10 -3.29
CA ILE A 27 1.84 3.54 -3.07
C ILE A 27 2.77 4.27 -4.04
N SER A 28 4.01 3.80 -4.20
CA SER A 28 4.98 4.41 -5.13
C SER A 28 4.47 4.40 -6.58
N ARG A 29 3.81 3.31 -7.00
CA ARG A 29 3.21 3.21 -8.34
C ARG A 29 2.00 4.14 -8.49
N LEU A 30 1.13 4.22 -7.49
CA LEU A 30 -0.02 5.11 -7.49
C LEU A 30 0.41 6.57 -7.59
N ALA A 31 1.39 6.97 -6.77
CA ALA A 31 1.98 8.29 -6.80
C ALA A 31 2.51 8.67 -8.19
N ALA A 32 3.29 7.77 -8.80
CA ALA A 32 3.82 7.98 -10.15
C ALA A 32 2.74 8.05 -11.24
N GLN A 33 1.68 7.24 -11.13
CA GLN A 33 0.60 7.18 -12.12
C GLN A 33 -0.34 8.39 -12.07
N THR A 34 -0.46 9.05 -10.91
CA THR A 34 -1.35 10.20 -10.72
C THR A 34 -0.60 11.52 -10.52
N GLU A 35 0.71 11.54 -10.80
CA GLU A 35 1.57 12.72 -10.62
C GLU A 35 1.45 13.34 -9.21
N SER A 36 1.34 12.49 -8.19
CA SER A 36 1.15 12.87 -6.79
C SER A 36 2.30 12.39 -5.90
N ASN A 37 2.34 12.83 -4.65
CA ASN A 37 3.39 12.42 -3.72
C ASN A 37 3.03 11.10 -3.02
N ALA A 38 3.99 10.18 -2.87
CA ALA A 38 3.79 8.92 -2.15
C ALA A 38 3.29 9.12 -0.71
N HIS A 39 3.70 10.19 -0.03
CA HIS A 39 3.24 10.54 1.32
C HIS A 39 1.78 10.98 1.39
N GLU A 40 1.14 11.25 0.24
CA GLU A 40 -0.27 11.58 0.18
C GLU A 40 -1.15 10.32 0.15
N TRP A 41 -0.56 9.15 -0.08
CA TRP A 41 -1.29 7.89 -0.17
C TRP A 41 -1.19 7.08 1.13
N ALA A 42 -2.32 6.51 1.52
CA ALA A 42 -2.42 5.59 2.65
C ALA A 42 -3.19 4.33 2.25
N TYR A 43 -2.81 3.19 2.82
CA TYR A 43 -3.59 1.96 2.72
C TYR A 43 -4.47 1.82 3.96
N LEU A 44 -5.79 1.89 3.78
CA LEU A 44 -6.78 1.70 4.84
C LEU A 44 -7.11 0.21 4.95
N ARG A 45 -6.57 -0.45 5.97
CA ARG A 45 -6.63 -1.91 6.14
C ARG A 45 -8.05 -2.43 6.32
N ASP A 46 -8.89 -1.72 7.06
CA ASP A 46 -10.27 -2.12 7.36
C ASP A 46 -11.16 -2.09 6.11
N GLU A 47 -10.95 -1.08 5.25
CA GLU A 47 -11.68 -0.90 3.99
C GLU A 47 -10.99 -1.60 2.80
N LYS A 48 -9.77 -2.10 3.00
CA LYS A 48 -8.93 -2.72 1.95
C LYS A 48 -8.77 -1.81 0.72
N VAL A 49 -8.56 -0.52 0.94
CA VAL A 49 -8.50 0.52 -0.11
C VAL A 49 -7.24 1.35 0.03
N TYR A 50 -6.71 1.83 -1.08
CA TYR A 50 -5.70 2.88 -1.10
C TYR A 50 -6.39 4.22 -1.29
N GLU A 51 -6.15 5.18 -0.40
CA GLU A 51 -6.72 6.51 -0.47
C GLU A 51 -5.61 7.56 -0.58
N ASN A 52 -5.74 8.47 -1.54
CA ASN A 52 -4.96 9.69 -1.57
C ASN A 52 -5.65 10.72 -0.65
N THR A 53 -5.02 11.03 0.47
CA THR A 53 -5.51 11.91 1.53
C THR A 53 -5.66 13.37 1.14
N VAL A 54 -5.03 13.81 0.03
CA VAL A 54 -5.10 15.19 -0.46
C VAL A 54 -6.21 15.35 -1.50
N SER A 55 -6.29 14.44 -2.46
CA SER A 55 -7.28 14.49 -3.55
C SER A 55 -8.58 13.74 -3.25
N GLY A 56 -8.60 12.89 -2.21
CA GLY A 56 -9.72 12.00 -1.88
C GLY A 56 -9.89 10.81 -2.84
N LEU A 57 -8.92 10.57 -3.73
CA LEU A 57 -9.02 9.49 -4.72
C LEU A 57 -8.84 8.13 -4.04
N LYS A 58 -9.74 7.19 -4.35
CA LYS A 58 -9.74 5.83 -3.80
C LYS A 58 -9.47 4.78 -4.87
N VAL A 59 -8.58 3.83 -4.57
CA VAL A 59 -8.26 2.69 -5.43
C VAL A 59 -8.53 1.40 -4.68
N TYR A 60 -9.54 0.67 -5.13
CA TYR A 60 -9.95 -0.62 -4.57
C TYR A 60 -9.27 -1.76 -5.32
N PRO A 61 -8.34 -2.49 -4.69
CA PRO A 61 -7.61 -3.58 -5.36
C PRO A 61 -8.49 -4.72 -5.87
N HIS A 62 -9.60 -4.99 -5.19
CA HIS A 62 -10.54 -6.06 -5.54
C HIS A 62 -11.44 -5.69 -6.73
N GLU A 63 -11.69 -4.40 -6.97
CA GLU A 63 -12.62 -3.97 -8.01
C GLU A 63 -12.06 -4.18 -9.43
N ARG A 64 -10.74 -4.31 -9.57
CA ARG A 64 -10.09 -4.64 -10.87
C ARG A 64 -10.26 -6.10 -11.32
N CYS A 65 -10.84 -6.98 -10.50
CA CYS A 65 -11.16 -8.35 -10.93
C CYS A 65 -12.47 -8.46 -11.73
N GLY A 66 -13.22 -7.36 -11.90
CA GLY A 66 -14.45 -7.33 -12.68
C GLY A 66 -14.29 -6.57 -14.00
N ARG A 67 -14.40 -7.30 -15.12
CA ARG A 67 -14.53 -6.81 -16.51
C ARG A 67 -13.28 -6.13 -17.10
N ALA A 68 -12.38 -6.95 -17.66
CA ALA A 68 -11.98 -6.66 -19.04
C ALA A 68 -13.22 -6.94 -19.92
N ALA A 69 -13.82 -5.88 -20.47
CA ALA A 69 -14.83 -5.97 -21.52
C ALA A 69 -14.13 -5.93 -22.88
#